data_AF-A0A1D3JVA5-F1
#
_entry.id   AF-A0A1D3JVA5-F1
#
_cell.length_a   1.000
_cell.length_b   1.000
_cell.length_c   1.000
_cell.angle_alpha   90.00
_cell.angle_beta   90.00
_cell.angle_gamma   90.00
#
_symmetry.space_group_name_H-M   'P 1'
#
loop_
_entity.id
_entity.type
_entity.pdbx_description
1 polymer ?
#
loop_
_entity_poly.entity_id
_entity_poly.type
_entity_poly.pdbx_seq_one_letter_code
_entity_poly.pdbx_strand_id
1 'polypeptide(L)' 'MSRANVIAVGMIDARFDCIRNGDTSSQLFAETSMAMEMAYALGAIDDGEFSHYKDRFNRLYQIQAEAFIADIRRSAP' A
#
# COMPACT_ATOMS: atom_id res chain seq x y z
N MET A 1 4.57 17.32 -13.45
CA MET A 1 5.19 16.13 -12.83
C MET A 1 6.67 16.42 -12.62
N SER A 2 7.14 16.49 -11.36
CA SER A 2 8.56 16.78 -11.05
C SER A 2 9.39 15.50 -11.01
N ARG A 3 10.72 15.60 -11.06
CA ARG A 3 11.60 14.43 -10.89
C ARG A 3 11.37 13.74 -9.53
N ALA A 4 11.13 14.51 -8.48
CA ALA A 4 10.82 13.98 -7.15
C ALA A 4 9.50 13.20 -7.14
N ASN A 5 8.46 13.73 -7.80
CA ASN A 5 7.18 13.05 -7.95
C ASN A 5 7.34 11.71 -8.67
N VAL A 6 8.04 11.67 -9.82
CA VAL A 6 8.26 10.43 -10.58
C VAL A 6 8.98 9.37 -9.75
N ILE A 7 10.00 9.76 -8.99
CA ILE A 7 10.74 8.84 -8.12
C ILE A 7 9.83 8.31 -7.00
N ALA A 8 9.09 9.21 -6.34
CA ALA A 8 8.19 8.83 -5.25
C ALA A 8 7.08 7.88 -5.71
N VAL A 9 6.39 8.22 -6.80
CA VAL A 9 5.36 7.40 -7.44
C VAL A 9 5.92 6.02 -7.80
N GLY A 10 7.07 5.97 -8.47
CA GLY A 10 7.71 4.70 -8.83
C GLY A 10 8.07 3.83 -7.61
N MET A 11 8.56 4.45 -6.53
CA MET A 11 8.87 3.74 -5.29
C MET A 11 7.61 3.22 -4.57
N ILE A 12 6.51 3.97 -4.61
CA ILE A 12 5.25 3.58 -4.00
C ILE A 12 4.63 2.44 -4.82
N ASP A 13 4.50 2.60 -6.13
CA ASP A 13 3.89 1.58 -7.00
C ASP A 13 4.66 0.25 -6.99
N ALA A 14 5.99 0.28 -6.95
CA ALA A 14 6.79 -0.95 -6.82
C ALA A 14 6.44 -1.75 -5.55
N ARG A 15 6.14 -1.07 -4.43
CA ARG A 15 5.73 -1.74 -3.18
C ARG A 15 4.31 -2.30 -3.29
N PHE A 16 3.40 -1.54 -3.90
CA PHE A 16 2.06 -2.04 -4.21
C PHE A 16 2.11 -3.29 -5.09
N ASP A 17 3.02 -3.35 -6.05
CA ASP A 17 3.19 -4.51 -6.91
C ASP A 17 3.73 -5.73 -6.15
N CYS A 18 4.68 -5.55 -5.22
CA CYS A 18 5.12 -6.62 -4.32
C CYS A 18 3.95 -7.20 -3.52
N ILE A 19 3.11 -6.33 -2.93
CA ILE A 19 1.93 -6.77 -2.18
C ILE A 19 0.95 -7.52 -3.08
N ARG A 20 0.69 -7.00 -4.29
CA ARG A 20 -0.21 -7.65 -5.26
C ARG A 20 0.31 -9.02 -5.72
N ASN A 21 1.63 -9.20 -5.75
CA ASN A 21 2.28 -10.47 -6.07
C ASN A 21 2.28 -11.47 -4.89
N GLY A 22 1.61 -11.14 -3.78
CA GLY A 22 1.36 -12.07 -2.68
C GLY A 22 2.32 -11.92 -1.49
N ASP A 23 3.19 -10.91 -1.47
CA ASP A 23 3.94 -10.58 -0.26
C ASP A 23 3.02 -9.87 0.74
N THR A 24 2.58 -10.63 1.74
CA THR A 24 1.68 -10.18 2.81
C THR A 24 2.41 -9.84 4.09
N SER A 25 3.73 -9.62 4.04
CA SER A 25 4.52 -9.32 5.23
C SER A 25 4.10 -7.99 5.87
N SER A 26 3.96 -7.98 7.20
CA SER A 26 3.62 -6.77 7.95
C SER A 26 4.65 -5.64 7.74
N GLN A 27 5.91 -6.01 7.52
CA GLN A 27 6.98 -5.07 7.21
C GLN A 27 6.74 -4.34 5.87
N LEU A 28 6.40 -5.06 4.80
CA LEU A 28 6.13 -4.44 3.50
C LEU A 28 4.96 -3.46 3.57
N PHE A 29 3.91 -3.78 4.33
CA PHE A 29 2.79 -2.87 4.58
C PHE A 29 3.22 -1.60 5.33
N ALA A 30 4.03 -1.75 6.39
CA ALA A 30 4.57 -0.60 7.12
C ALA A 30 5.45 0.29 6.23
N GLU A 31 6.33 -0.32 5.43
CA GLU A 31 7.19 0.41 4.48
C GLU A 31 6.38 1.10 3.38
N THR A 32 5.30 0.49 2.90
CA THR A 32 4.39 1.10 1.91
C THR A 32 3.69 2.31 2.50
N SER A 33 3.15 2.18 3.72
CA SER A 33 2.55 3.31 4.45
C SER A 33 3.54 4.45 4.64
N MET A 34 4.75 4.13 5.12
CA MET A 34 5.81 5.11 5.33
C MET A 34 6.22 5.81 4.02
N ALA A 35 6.35 5.09 2.90
CA ALA A 35 6.72 5.68 1.62
C ALA A 35 5.68 6.70 1.13
N MET A 36 4.38 6.40 1.28
CA MET A 36 3.30 7.33 0.93
C MET A 36 3.34 8.59 1.81
N GLU A 37 3.42 8.42 3.13
CA GLU A 37 3.44 9.53 4.09
C GLU A 37 4.69 10.42 3.90
N MET A 38 5.87 9.82 3.62
CA MET A 38 7.09 10.58 3.34
C MET A 38 7.01 11.33 2.01
N ALA A 39 6.49 10.70 0.94
CA ALA A 39 6.31 11.37 -0.34
C ALA A 39 5.41 12.59 -0.22
N TYR A 40 4.33 12.48 0.56
CA TYR A 40 3.43 13.58 0.84
C TYR A 40 4.10 14.68 1.68
N ALA A 41 4.73 14.31 2.81
CA ALA A 41 5.39 15.26 3.71
C ALA A 41 6.52 16.05 3.03
N LEU A 42 7.20 15.45 2.05
CA LEU A 42 8.24 16.11 1.25
C LEU A 42 7.69 16.92 0.06
N GLY A 43 6.36 16.95 -0.13
CA GLY A 43 5.70 17.63 -1.25
C GLY A 43 5.98 17.00 -2.61
N ALA A 44 6.39 15.72 -2.65
CA ALA A 44 6.60 15.00 -3.89
C ALA A 44 5.29 14.55 -4.53
N ILE A 45 4.24 14.36 -3.72
CA ILE A 45 2.87 14.09 -4.16
C ILE A 45 1.91 15.07 -3.50
N ASP A 46 0.79 15.37 -4.16
CA ASP A 46 -0.26 16.23 -3.62
C ASP A 46 -1.32 15.48 -2.78
N ASP A 47 -2.26 16.24 -2.20
CA ASP A 47 -3.37 15.68 -1.39
C ASP A 47 -4.20 14.64 -2.15
N GLY A 48 -4.38 14.83 -3.46
CA GLY A 48 -5.18 13.95 -4.31
C GLY A 48 -4.47 12.65 -4.60
N GLU A 49 -3.20 12.71 -4.98
CA GLU A 49 -2.33 11.55 -5.16
C GLU A 49 -2.19 10.76 -3.85
N PHE A 50 -1.97 11.46 -2.73
CA PHE A 50 -1.87 10.83 -1.42
C PHE A 50 -3.16 10.12 -1.01
N SER A 51 -4.31 10.78 -1.18
CA SER A 51 -5.63 10.18 -0.91
C SER A 51 -5.87 8.94 -1.78
N HIS A 52 -5.53 9.02 -3.06
CA HIS A 52 -5.64 7.90 -3.99
C HIS A 52 -4.80 6.69 -3.53
N TYR A 53 -3.54 6.91 -3.14
CA TYR A 53 -2.68 5.85 -2.64
C TYR A 53 -3.17 5.28 -1.31
N LYS A 54 -3.66 6.12 -0.39
CA LYS A 54 -4.22 5.68 0.89
C LYS A 54 -5.45 4.80 0.70
N ASP A 55 -6.33 5.15 -0.23
CA ASP A 55 -7.49 4.32 -0.60
C ASP A 55 -7.06 2.96 -1.16
N ARG A 56 -6.06 2.94 -2.05
CA ARG A 56 -5.50 1.68 -2.57
C ARG A 56 -4.93 0.83 -1.44
N PHE A 57 -4.22 1.44 -0.50
CA PHE A 57 -3.63 0.75 0.64
C PHE A 57 -4.68 0.16 1.59
N ASN A 58 -5.74 0.92 1.89
CA ASN A 58 -6.86 0.46 2.72
C ASN A 58 -7.58 -0.74 2.08
N ARG A 59 -7.78 -0.72 0.75
CA ARG A 59 -8.37 -1.86 0.03
C ARG A 59 -7.51 -3.12 0.15
N LEU A 60 -6.19 -3.01 0.13
CA LEU A 60 -5.30 -4.17 0.32
C LEU A 60 -5.41 -4.76 1.73
N TYR A 61 -5.50 -3.91 2.76
CA TYR A 61 -5.78 -4.36 4.11
C TYR A 61 -7.11 -5.09 4.23
N GLN A 62 -8.16 -4.56 3.60
CA GLN A 62 -9.47 -5.19 3.59
C GLN A 62 -9.43 -6.57 2.93
N ILE A 63 -8.80 -6.70 1.76
CA ILE A 63 -8.66 -7.98 1.05
C ILE A 63 -7.93 -9.02 1.92
N GLN A 64 -6.86 -8.63 2.61
CA GLN A 64 -6.15 -9.55 3.51
C GLN A 64 -6.99 -9.96 4.71
N ALA A 65 -7.72 -9.02 5.31
CA ALA A 65 -8.61 -9.32 6.44
C ALA A 65 -9.72 -10.30 6.01
N GLU A 66 -10.31 -10.09 4.83
CA GLU A 66 -11.31 -10.99 4.25
C GLU A 66 -10.74 -12.38 3.98
N ALA A 67 -9.53 -12.47 3.40
CA ALA A 67 -8.84 -13.73 3.16
C ALA A 67 -8.55 -14.48 4.48
N PHE A 68 -8.08 -13.77 5.50
CA PHE A 68 -7.82 -14.34 6.82
C PHE A 68 -9.10 -14.90 7.48
N ILE A 69 -10.21 -14.15 7.42
CA ILE A 69 -11.50 -14.62 7.93
C ILE A 69 -12.00 -15.84 7.16
N ALA A 70 -11.83 -15.86 5.83
CA ALA A 70 -12.22 -17.01 5.01
C ALA A 70 -11.43 -18.28 5.37
N ASP A 71 -10.13 -18.15 5.65
CA ASP A 71 -9.29 -19.27 6.07
C ASP A 71 -9.67 -19.78 7.46
N ILE A 72 -10.00 -18.90 8.41
CA ILE A 72 -10.55 -19.29 9.72
C ILE A 72 -11.84 -20.10 9.53
N ARG A 73 -12.77 -19.61 8.68
CA ARG A 73 -14.05 -20.31 8.42
C ARG A 73 -13.84 -21.68 7.76
N ARG A 74 -12.85 -21.83 6.88
CA ARG A 74 -12.51 -23.11 6.26
C ARG A 74 -11.87 -24.10 7.24
N SER A 75 -11.15 -23.58 8.22
CA SER A 75 -10.38 -24.37 9.20
C SER A 75 -11.17 -24.69 10.48
N ALA A 76 -12.35 -24.09 10.66
CA ALA A 76 -13.25 -24.41 11.75
C ALA A 76 -13.92 -25.78 11.50
N PRO A 77 -13.87 -26.73 12.46
CA PRO A 77 -14.43 -28.08 12.32
C PRO A 77 -15.96 -28.12 12.31
#